data_AF-A0A2T7G6S9-F1
#
_entry.id   AF-A0A2T7G6S9-F1
#
_cell.length_a   1.000
_cell.length_b   1.000
_cell.length_c   1.000
_cell.angle_alpha   90.00
_cell.angle_beta   90.00
_cell.angle_gamma   90.00
#
_symmetry.space_group_name_H-M   'P 1'
#
loop_
_entity.id
_entity.type
_entity.pdbx_description
1 polymer ?
#
loop_
_entity_poly.entity_id
_entity_poly.type
_entity_poly.pdbx_seq_one_letter_code
_entity_poly.pdbx_strand_id
1 'polypeptide(L)'
;MIPLIQTIWLALSAVLFVLWIWWMFHALFTLTRAARASAQDRGRMWPTPREQAAEFWRFIRDPIHRRARWQLACLTAGLLAMNLLGLAIWNTAPP
;
A
#
# COMPACT_ATOMS: atom_id res chain seq x y z
N MET A 1 10.38 -11.08 30.10
CA MET A 1 9.86 -11.68 28.84
C MET A 1 8.95 -10.74 28.06
N ILE A 2 8.06 -9.99 28.72
CA ILE A 2 7.19 -8.96 28.12
C ILE A 2 7.92 -7.95 27.21
N PRO A 3 9.09 -7.37 27.59
CA PRO A 3 9.74 -6.37 26.73
C PRO A 3 10.33 -6.96 25.44
N LEU A 4 10.82 -8.21 25.47
CA LEU A 4 11.37 -8.86 24.28
C LEU A 4 10.28 -9.11 23.24
N ILE A 5 9.10 -9.55 23.67
CA ILE A 5 7.94 -9.78 22.80
C ILE A 5 7.48 -8.47 22.16
N GLN A 6 7.44 -7.38 22.93
CA GLN A 6 7.10 -6.05 22.42
C GLN A 6 8.10 -5.55 21.38
N THR A 7 9.40 -5.71 21.63
CA THR A 7 10.44 -5.33 20.66
C THR A 7 10.33 -6.12 19.36
N ILE A 8 10.12 -7.44 19.44
CA ILE A 8 9.93 -8.30 18.26
C ILE A 8 8.67 -7.86 17.49
N TRP A 9 7.58 -7.57 18.19
CA TRP A 9 6.33 -7.11 17.61
C TRP A 9 6.47 -5.77 16.87
N LEU A 10 7.17 -4.81 17.48
CA LEU A 10 7.45 -3.50 16.88
C LEU A 10 8.35 -3.64 15.65
N ALA A 11 9.41 -4.45 15.75
CA ALA A 11 10.31 -4.71 14.63
C ALA A 11 9.56 -5.33 13.44
N LEU A 12 8.73 -6.34 13.70
CA LEU A 12 7.93 -6.98 12.67
C LEU A 12 6.91 -6.01 12.04
N SER A 13 6.25 -5.18 12.87
CA SER A 13 5.32 -4.13 12.40
C SER A 13 6.03 -3.13 11.49
N ALA A 14 7.22 -2.68 11.90
CA ALA A 14 8.01 -1.71 11.14
C ALA A 14 8.44 -2.27 9.78
N VAL A 15 8.91 -3.53 9.73
CA VAL A 15 9.27 -4.18 8.46
C VAL A 15 8.06 -4.31 7.53
N LEU A 16 6.92 -4.77 8.06
CA LEU A 16 5.66 -4.89 7.30
C LEU A 16 5.21 -3.52 6.76
N PHE A 17 5.34 -2.48 7.58
CA PHE A 17 4.99 -1.11 7.22
C PHE A 17 5.91 -0.56 6.12
N VAL A 18 7.22 -0.77 6.21
CA VAL A 18 8.19 -0.35 5.18
C VAL A 18 7.90 -1.07 3.86
N LEU A 19 7.64 -2.38 3.90
CA LEU A 19 7.28 -3.16 2.71
C LEU A 19 5.97 -2.64 2.10
N TRP A 20 4.96 -2.37 2.92
CA TRP A 20 3.69 -1.82 2.45
C TRP A 20 3.85 -0.44 1.81
N ILE A 21 4.57 0.48 2.47
CA ILE A 21 4.88 1.82 1.96
C ILE A 21 5.58 1.70 0.61
N TRP A 22 6.62 0.87 0.52
CA TRP A 22 7.38 0.66 -0.69
C TRP A 22 6.49 0.22 -1.85
N TRP A 23 5.62 -0.78 -1.62
CA TRP A 23 4.68 -1.27 -2.62
C TRP A 23 3.63 -0.22 -3.00
N MET A 24 3.14 0.56 -2.05
CA MET A 24 2.21 1.66 -2.30
C MET A 24 2.83 2.72 -3.21
N PHE A 25 4.03 3.20 -2.87
CA PHE A 25 4.74 4.17 -3.70
C PHE A 25 5.10 3.59 -5.06
N HIS A 26 5.55 2.34 -5.14
CA HIS A 26 5.82 1.68 -6.40
C HIS A 26 4.58 1.64 -7.31
N ALA A 27 3.41 1.31 -6.76
CA ALA A 27 2.15 1.33 -7.50
C ALA A 27 1.76 2.75 -7.96
N LEU A 28 1.87 3.75 -7.08
CA LEU A 28 1.60 5.16 -7.40
C LEU A 28 2.54 5.71 -8.47
N PHE A 29 3.83 5.39 -8.42
CA PHE A 29 4.80 5.78 -9.44
C PHE A 29 4.51 5.12 -10.78
N THR A 30 4.10 3.84 -10.77
CA THR A 30 3.69 3.12 -11.98
C THR A 30 2.49 3.80 -12.64
N LEU A 31 1.46 4.14 -11.84
CA LEU A 31 0.28 4.88 -12.30
C LEU A 31 0.64 6.28 -12.83
N THR A 32 1.49 7.00 -12.13
CA THR A 32 1.90 8.35 -12.52
C THR A 32 2.70 8.32 -13.82
N ARG A 33 3.56 7.32 -14.01
CA ARG A 33 4.28 7.11 -15.28
C ARG A 33 3.33 6.78 -16.42
N ALA A 34 2.34 5.91 -16.20
CA ALA A 34 1.32 5.59 -17.20
C ALA A 34 0.50 6.83 -17.60
N ALA A 35 0.06 7.62 -16.62
CA ALA A 35 -0.68 8.87 -16.87
C ALA A 35 0.16 9.90 -17.65
N ARG A 36 1.46 10.04 -17.31
CA ARG A 36 2.38 10.92 -18.04
C ARG A 36 2.60 10.46 -19.47
N ALA A 37 2.77 9.16 -19.71
CA ALA A 37 2.89 8.61 -21.05
C ALA A 37 1.63 8.91 -21.88
N SER A 38 0.44 8.70 -21.31
CA SER A 38 -0.83 9.04 -21.98
C SER A 38 -0.97 10.53 -22.28
N ALA A 39 -0.48 11.41 -21.39
CA ALA A 39 -0.48 12.85 -21.62
C ALA A 39 0.47 13.26 -22.75
N GLN A 40 1.66 12.65 -22.81
CA GLN A 40 2.65 12.87 -23.86
C GLN A 40 2.12 12.47 -25.24
N ASP A 41 1.41 11.33 -25.34
CA ASP A 41 0.75 10.89 -26.59
C ASP A 41 -0.28 11.91 -27.10
N ARG A 42 -0.82 12.75 -26.22
CA ARG A 42 -1.77 13.85 -26.54
C ARG A 42 -1.08 15.21 -26.68
N GLY A 43 0.25 15.26 -26.71
CA GLY A 43 1.04 16.48 -26.83
C GLY A 43 1.07 17.35 -25.56
N ARG A 44 0.70 16.81 -24.40
CA ARG A 44 0.69 17.53 -23.12
C ARG A 44 1.87 17.09 -22.25
N MET A 45 2.51 18.08 -21.59
CA MET A 45 3.63 17.82 -20.67
C MET A 45 3.18 17.25 -19.32
N TRP A 46 1.95 17.56 -18.88
CA TRP A 46 1.42 17.16 -17.58
C TRP A 46 0.07 16.44 -17.70
N PRO A 47 -0.13 15.34 -16.95
CA PRO A 47 -1.41 14.63 -16.94
C PRO A 47 -2.45 15.41 -16.15
N THR A 48 -3.64 15.53 -16.73
CA THR A 48 -4.80 16.12 -16.07
C THR A 48 -5.34 15.21 -14.95
N PRO A 49 -6.05 15.75 -13.95
CA PRO A 49 -6.67 14.93 -12.90
C PRO A 49 -7.60 13.84 -13.45
N ARG A 50 -8.29 14.13 -14.57
CA ARG A 50 -9.15 13.15 -15.27
C ARG A 50 -8.34 11.98 -15.86
N GLU A 51 -7.15 12.25 -16.40
CA GLU A 51 -6.26 11.20 -16.94
C GLU A 51 -5.67 10.35 -15.81
N GLN A 52 -5.30 10.97 -14.68
CA GLN A 52 -4.86 10.24 -13.50
C GLN A 52 -5.98 9.33 -12.95
N ALA A 53 -7.22 9.83 -12.88
CA ALA A 53 -8.37 9.04 -12.46
C ALA A 53 -8.70 7.91 -13.44
N ALA A 54 -8.57 8.14 -14.75
CA ALA A 54 -8.78 7.12 -15.77
C ALA A 54 -7.74 5.98 -15.65
N GLU A 55 -6.46 6.32 -15.45
CA GLU A 55 -5.41 5.33 -15.25
C GLU A 55 -5.55 4.60 -13.92
N PHE A 56 -6.01 5.27 -12.86
CA PHE A 56 -6.38 4.60 -11.62
C PHE A 56 -7.51 3.59 -11.82
N TRP A 57 -8.59 3.98 -12.52
CA TRP A 57 -9.67 3.07 -12.87
C TRP A 57 -9.20 1.89 -13.71
N ARG A 58 -8.29 2.14 -14.64
CA ARG A 58 -7.66 1.11 -15.46
C ARG A 58 -6.86 0.14 -14.59
N PHE A 59 -6.06 0.62 -13.65
CA PHE A 59 -5.37 -0.22 -12.68
C PHE A 59 -6.29 -1.10 -11.84
N ILE A 60 -7.45 -0.57 -11.43
CA ILE A 60 -8.47 -1.33 -10.69
C ILE A 60 -9.18 -2.37 -11.58
N ARG A 61 -9.34 -2.14 -12.88
CA ARG A 61 -10.10 -3.06 -13.74
C ARG A 61 -9.21 -4.06 -14.48
N ASP A 62 -7.98 -3.68 -14.82
CA ASP A 62 -7.11 -4.46 -15.69
C ASP A 62 -6.52 -5.70 -14.96
N PRO A 63 -6.66 -6.91 -15.52
CA PRO A 63 -6.12 -8.14 -14.94
C PRO A 63 -4.59 -8.14 -14.83
N ILE A 64 -3.86 -7.36 -15.64
CA ILE A 64 -2.40 -7.25 -15.59
C ILE A 64 -1.94 -6.79 -14.21
N HIS A 65 -2.69 -5.88 -13.59
CA HIS A 65 -2.39 -5.33 -12.26
C HIS A 65 -2.94 -6.17 -11.11
N ARG A 66 -3.59 -7.32 -11.38
CA ARG A 66 -4.22 -8.17 -10.35
C ARG A 66 -3.22 -8.61 -9.30
N ARG A 67 -2.01 -9.02 -9.68
CA ARG A 67 -0.97 -9.47 -8.74
C ARG A 67 -0.53 -8.36 -7.80
N ALA A 68 -0.26 -7.17 -8.33
CA ALA A 68 0.14 -6.00 -7.54
C ALA A 68 -0.97 -5.58 -6.56
N ARG A 69 -2.23 -5.59 -7.01
CA ARG A 69 -3.40 -5.33 -6.14
C ARG A 69 -3.54 -6.35 -5.01
N TRP A 70 -3.36 -7.63 -5.31
CA TRP A 70 -3.39 -8.69 -4.29
C TRP A 70 -2.24 -8.55 -3.29
N GLN A 71 -1.02 -8.24 -3.75
CA GLN A 71 0.10 -7.99 -2.85
C GLN A 71 -0.17 -6.81 -1.91
N LEU A 72 -0.69 -5.71 -2.44
CA LEU A 72 -1.06 -4.54 -1.64
C LEU A 72 -2.19 -4.87 -0.65
N ALA A 73 -3.22 -5.61 -1.10
CA ALA A 73 -4.34 -6.03 -0.26
C ALA A 73 -3.88 -6.96 0.86
N CYS A 74 -3.01 -7.94 0.56
CA CYS A 74 -2.44 -8.83 1.57
C CYS A 74 -1.58 -8.08 2.59
N LEU A 75 -0.73 -7.15 2.15
CA LEU A 75 0.09 -6.33 3.07
C LEU A 75 -0.80 -5.42 3.93
N THR A 76 -1.84 -4.84 3.35
CA THR A 76 -2.81 -4.00 4.08
C THR A 76 -3.57 -4.83 5.11
N ALA A 77 -4.07 -6.01 4.71
CA ALA A 77 -4.75 -6.94 5.61
C ALA A 77 -3.81 -7.43 6.72
N GLY A 78 -2.55 -7.70 6.41
CA GLY A 78 -1.52 -8.07 7.39
C GLY A 78 -1.26 -6.97 8.40
N LEU A 79 -1.08 -5.72 7.95
CA LEU A 79 -0.94 -4.55 8.83
C LEU A 79 -2.19 -4.33 9.69
N LEU A 80 -3.38 -4.47 9.12
CA LEU A 80 -4.63 -4.29 9.84
C LEU A 80 -4.81 -5.38 10.91
N ALA A 81 -4.57 -6.64 10.55
CA ALA A 81 -4.61 -7.76 11.48
C ALA A 81 -3.59 -7.59 12.60
N MET A 82 -2.37 -7.14 12.28
CA MET A 82 -1.34 -6.87 13.27
C MET A 82 -1.74 -5.71 14.20
N ASN A 83 -2.32 -4.63 13.69
CA ASN A 83 -2.83 -3.55 14.55
C ASN A 83 -3.98 -4.01 15.44
N LEU A 84 -4.93 -4.78 14.89
CA LEU A 84 -6.06 -5.33 15.64
C LEU A 84 -5.63 -6.31 16.73
N LEU A 85 -4.66 -7.19 16.43
CA LEU A 85 -4.06 -8.10 17.41
C LEU A 85 -3.31 -7.32 18.50
N GLY A 86 -2.57 -6.28 18.11
CA GLY A 86 -1.90 -5.40 19.07
C GLY A 86 -2.91 -4.74 20.01
N LEU A 87 -4.00 -4.20 19.48
CA LEU A 87 -5.09 -3.66 20.30
C LEU A 87 -5.70 -4.73 21.20
N ALA A 88 -6.04 -5.92 20.69
CA ALA A 88 -6.65 -6.97 21.49
C ALA A 88 -5.75 -7.45 22.65
N ILE A 89 -4.45 -7.63 22.39
CA ILE A 89 -3.47 -8.14 23.38
C ILE A 89 -3.16 -7.07 24.44
N TRP A 90 -2.97 -5.82 24.03
CA TRP A 90 -2.53 -4.75 24.93
C TRP A 90 -3.70 -4.03 25.62
N ASN A 91 -4.91 -4.06 25.06
CA ASN A 91 -6.10 -3.49 25.70
C ASN A 91 -6.65 -4.36 26.85
N THR A 92 -6.20 -5.61 26.98
CA THR A 92 -6.57 -6.50 28.10
C THR A 92 -5.64 -6.38 29.31
N ALA A 93 -4.57 -5.58 29.25
CA ALA A 93 -3.72 -5.32 30.40
C ALA A 93 -4.40 -4.27 31.30
N PRO A 94 -4.73 -4.58 32.57
CA PRO A 94 -5.26 -3.57 33.49
C PRO A 94 -4.20 -2.46 33.71
N PRO A 95 -4.64 -1.21 33.97
CA PRO A 95 -3.75 -0.07 34.21
C PRO A 95 -2.83 -0.25 35.41
#